data_AF-B2ADI1-F1
#
_entry.id   AF-B2ADI1-F1
#
_cell.length_a   1.000
_cell.length_b   1.000
_cell.length_c   1.000
_cell.angle_alpha   90.00
_cell.angle_beta   90.00
_cell.angle_gamma   90.00
#
_symmetry.space_group_name_H-M   'P 1'
#
loop_
_entity.id
_entity.type
_entity.pdbx_description
1 polymer ?
#
loop_
_entity_poly.entity_id
_entity_poly.type
_entity_poly.pdbx_seq_one_letter_code
_entity_poly.pdbx_strand_id
1 'polypeptide(L)'
;MKFTLAAAAFAFLASAADAATAKITTSWIVNAGLLPVTTCYYHGEDGKTYFMGDFSDGCRGTKHDWVRQICVDSSKARAHITFSGGTRRCFKQTWRSSECVGTGPESCYKGICPTCSRAEYTPTSCTW
;
A
#
# COMPACT_ATOMS: atom_id res chain seq x y z
N MET A 1 11.64 0.75 60.47
CA MET A 1 10.81 0.08 59.45
C MET A 1 11.09 0.75 58.12
N LYS A 2 11.49 -0.03 57.10
CA LYS A 2 11.77 0.45 55.75
C LYS A 2 10.43 0.63 55.01
N PHE A 3 10.19 1.80 54.43
CA PHE A 3 9.22 1.96 53.35
C PHE A 3 9.91 2.59 52.15
N THR A 4 9.88 1.81 51.08
CA THR A 4 10.48 2.00 49.76
C THR A 4 9.59 2.83 48.83
N LEU A 5 10.24 3.69 48.03
CA LEU A 5 10.00 4.01 46.60
C LEU A 5 8.56 4.16 46.05
N ALA A 6 8.30 5.32 45.44
CA ALA A 6 7.61 5.45 44.15
C ALA A 6 8.07 6.77 43.49
N ALA A 7 9.10 6.78 42.63
CA ALA A 7 9.09 6.38 41.22
C ALA A 7 8.36 7.39 40.30
N ALA A 8 9.17 8.30 39.77
CA ALA A 8 9.13 8.98 38.47
C ALA A 8 7.77 9.20 37.79
N ALA A 9 7.39 10.47 37.69
CA ALA A 9 6.47 10.97 36.69
C ALA A 9 7.06 10.76 35.28
N PHE A 10 6.58 9.75 34.56
CA PHE A 10 6.74 9.69 33.11
C PHE A 10 5.60 10.46 32.46
N ALA A 11 5.87 11.71 32.08
CA ALA A 11 5.04 12.44 31.16
C ALA A 11 5.15 11.76 29.78
N PHE A 12 4.21 10.86 29.48
CA PHE A 12 3.94 10.45 28.11
C PHE A 12 3.30 11.66 27.40
N LEU A 13 4.13 12.46 26.75
CA LEU A 13 3.70 13.32 25.64
C LEU A 13 3.21 12.38 24.53
N ALA A 14 1.94 12.00 24.61
CA ALA A 14 1.20 11.47 23.48
C ALA A 14 1.04 12.61 22.46
N SER A 15 2.07 12.88 21.66
CA SER A 15 1.87 13.51 20.37
C SER A 15 1.14 12.47 19.52
N ALA A 16 -0.18 12.58 19.46
CA ALA A 16 -1.00 11.95 18.43
C ALA A 16 -0.65 12.61 17.08
N ALA A 17 0.54 12.30 16.56
CA ALA A 17 0.69 12.21 15.13
C ALA A 17 0.02 10.88 14.78
N ASP A 18 -1.05 10.90 13.99
CA ASP A 18 -1.54 9.69 13.33
C ASP A 18 -0.33 8.98 12.72
N ALA A 19 0.13 7.90 13.34
CA ALA A 19 1.23 7.13 12.82
C ALA A 19 0.76 6.61 11.46
N ALA A 20 1.30 7.19 10.37
CA ALA A 20 0.92 6.81 9.02
C ALA A 20 1.09 5.30 8.90
N THR A 21 -0.03 4.58 8.84
CA THR A 21 0.03 3.12 8.79
C THR A 21 0.52 2.73 7.40
N ALA A 22 1.59 1.95 7.33
CA ALA A 22 2.14 1.49 6.06
C ALA A 22 1.04 0.86 5.19
N LYS A 23 1.00 1.15 3.89
CA LYS A 23 -0.04 0.66 2.99
C LYS A 23 0.51 0.40 1.60
N ILE A 24 -0.01 -0.62 0.92
CA ILE A 24 0.18 -0.77 -0.53
C ILE A 24 -1.11 -0.39 -1.22
N THR A 25 -1.01 0.42 -2.28
CA THR A 25 -2.12 0.69 -3.18
C THR A 25 -1.77 0.22 -4.58
N THR A 26 -2.75 -0.39 -5.25
CA THR A 26 -2.63 -0.76 -6.65
C THR A 26 -3.77 -0.13 -7.43
N SER A 27 -3.48 0.26 -8.67
CA SER A 27 -4.49 0.70 -9.63
C SER A 27 -4.32 -0.04 -10.94
N TRP A 28 -5.43 -0.26 -11.62
CA TRP A 28 -5.51 -0.74 -12.99
C TRP A 28 -6.63 0.04 -13.65
N ILE A 29 -6.29 0.84 -14.67
CA ILE A 29 -7.22 1.64 -15.46
C ILE A 29 -7.12 1.17 -16.90
N VAL A 30 -8.26 0.83 -17.51
CA VAL A 30 -8.37 0.50 -18.94
C VAL A 30 -9.29 1.51 -19.59
N ASN A 31 -8.84 2.19 -20.63
CA ASN A 31 -9.65 3.10 -21.42
C ASN A 31 -9.72 2.61 -22.88
N ALA A 32 -10.78 3.01 -23.59
CA ALA A 32 -11.05 2.62 -24.96
C ALA A 32 -9.88 2.92 -25.89
N GLY A 33 -9.23 1.89 -26.41
CA GLY A 33 -8.11 2.04 -27.36
C GLY A 33 -6.78 2.49 -26.74
N LEU A 34 -6.67 2.53 -25.42
CA LEU A 34 -5.42 2.80 -24.71
C LEU A 34 -4.92 1.55 -24.01
N LEU A 35 -3.59 1.44 -23.90
CA LEU A 35 -2.96 0.38 -23.12
C LEU A 35 -3.36 0.53 -21.64
N PRO A 36 -3.57 -0.59 -20.92
CA PRO A 36 -3.83 -0.55 -19.49
C PRO A 36 -2.74 0.22 -18.75
N VAL A 37 -3.15 1.15 -17.89
CA VAL A 37 -2.25 1.81 -16.95
C VAL A 37 -2.40 1.12 -15.61
N THR A 38 -1.31 0.52 -15.14
CA THR A 38 -1.27 -0.11 -13.83
C THR A 38 -0.21 0.56 -12.97
N THR A 39 -0.49 0.78 -11.69
CA THR A 39 0.47 1.38 -10.78
C THR A 39 0.46 0.66 -9.44
N CYS A 40 1.63 0.48 -8.84
CA CYS A 40 1.78 0.07 -7.46
C CYS A 40 2.50 1.16 -6.66
N TYR A 41 1.94 1.54 -5.52
CA TYR A 41 2.57 2.45 -4.56
C TYR A 41 2.67 1.80 -3.19
N TYR A 42 3.74 2.13 -2.48
CA TYR A 42 3.88 1.89 -1.05
C TYR A 42 3.87 3.21 -0.32
N HIS A 43 3.00 3.34 0.67
CA HIS A 43 2.94 4.43 1.61
C HIS A 43 3.69 3.96 2.86
N GLY A 44 4.82 4.58 3.17
CA GLY A 44 5.66 4.23 4.30
C GLY A 44 5.17 4.83 5.62
N GLU A 45 5.67 4.27 6.73
CA GLU A 45 5.46 4.82 8.08
C GLU A 45 6.17 6.16 8.29
N ASP A 46 7.11 6.50 7.39
CA ASP A 46 7.76 7.80 7.29
C ASP A 46 6.88 8.88 6.65
N GLY A 47 5.63 8.55 6.32
CA GLY A 47 4.68 9.45 5.65
C GLY A 47 4.97 9.67 4.16
N LYS A 48 5.99 9.00 3.59
CA LYS A 48 6.34 9.14 2.17
C LYS A 48 5.59 8.12 1.32
N THR A 49 5.36 8.49 0.07
CA THR A 49 4.80 7.59 -0.94
C THR A 49 5.86 7.25 -1.97
N TYR A 50 6.02 5.95 -2.20
CA TYR A 50 7.03 5.38 -3.07
C TYR A 50 6.36 4.67 -4.24
N PHE A 51 6.66 5.12 -5.46
CA PHE A 51 6.24 4.41 -6.66
C PHE A 51 7.05 3.13 -6.80
N MET A 52 6.37 1.99 -6.81
CA MET A 52 6.96 0.65 -6.81
C MET A 52 7.03 0.04 -8.21
N GLY A 53 6.32 0.62 -9.18
CA GLY A 53 6.37 0.24 -10.59
C GLY A 53 4.99 0.12 -11.23
N ASP A 54 4.99 -0.06 -12.54
CA ASP A 54 3.79 -0.20 -13.35
C ASP A 54 3.27 -1.65 -13.32
N PHE A 55 2.72 -2.07 -12.19
CA PHE A 55 2.11 -3.39 -12.03
C PHE A 55 1.01 -3.37 -10.98
N SER A 56 0.08 -4.34 -11.06
CA SER A 56 -0.98 -4.55 -10.07
C SER A 56 -1.01 -5.98 -9.50
N ASP A 57 -0.19 -6.89 -10.05
CA ASP A 57 -0.09 -8.28 -9.63
C ASP A 57 1.29 -8.87 -9.94
N GLY A 58 1.67 -9.93 -9.24
CA GLY A 58 2.95 -10.60 -9.32
C GLY A 58 4.07 -9.92 -8.52
N CYS A 59 5.28 -10.46 -8.67
CA CYS A 59 6.49 -9.98 -8.01
C CYS A 59 7.37 -9.14 -8.94
N ARG A 60 7.89 -8.03 -8.45
CA ARG A 60 8.80 -7.13 -9.17
C ARG A 60 9.93 -6.66 -8.28
N GLY A 61 11.12 -6.55 -8.86
CA GLY A 61 12.18 -5.72 -8.28
C GLY A 61 11.77 -4.25 -8.37
N THR A 62 12.37 -3.41 -7.54
CA THR A 62 12.08 -1.97 -7.53
C THR A 62 13.36 -1.18 -7.82
N LYS A 63 13.20 0.09 -8.15
CA LYS A 63 14.33 1.04 -8.26
C LYS A 63 14.88 1.50 -6.90
N HIS A 64 14.23 1.12 -5.81
CA HIS A 64 14.60 1.54 -4.45
C HIS A 64 15.60 0.54 -3.88
N ASP A 65 16.78 1.01 -3.53
CA ASP A 65 17.88 0.22 -2.96
C ASP A 65 17.53 -0.48 -1.65
N TRP A 66 16.58 0.06 -0.87
CA TRP A 66 16.08 -0.52 0.38
C TRP A 66 14.98 -1.59 0.16
N VAL A 67 14.45 -1.75 -1.05
CA VAL A 67 13.49 -2.80 -1.41
C VAL A 67 14.07 -3.76 -2.42
N ARG A 68 14.31 -4.99 -1.99
CA ARG A 68 14.70 -6.09 -2.88
C ARG A 68 13.57 -6.46 -3.83
N GLN A 69 12.36 -6.61 -3.30
CA GLN A 69 11.21 -7.09 -4.07
C GLN A 69 9.90 -6.68 -3.42
N ILE A 70 8.91 -6.38 -4.25
CA ILE A 70 7.51 -6.27 -3.86
C ILE A 70 6.70 -7.31 -4.62
N CYS A 71 5.73 -7.92 -3.96
CA CYS A 71 4.83 -8.88 -4.55
C CYS A 71 3.40 -8.52 -4.19
N VAL A 72 2.53 -8.47 -5.20
CA VAL A 72 1.08 -8.46 -5.03
C VAL A 72 0.57 -9.80 -5.54
N ASP A 73 -0.40 -10.38 -4.84
CA ASP A 73 -1.11 -11.60 -5.23
C ASP A 73 -2.59 -11.29 -5.10
N SER A 74 -3.15 -10.73 -6.19
CA SER A 74 -4.52 -10.23 -6.18
C SER A 74 -5.53 -11.36 -5.99
N SER A 75 -5.21 -12.55 -6.51
CA SER A 75 -6.03 -13.77 -6.39
C SER A 75 -6.21 -14.24 -4.94
N LYS A 76 -5.21 -13.99 -4.08
CA LYS A 76 -5.23 -14.34 -2.66
C LYS A 76 -5.37 -13.13 -1.75
N ALA A 77 -5.68 -11.95 -2.30
CA ALA A 77 -5.91 -10.73 -1.54
C ALA A 77 -4.77 -10.41 -0.56
N ARG A 78 -3.51 -10.61 -0.99
CA ARG A 78 -2.32 -10.44 -0.16
C ARG A 78 -1.19 -9.78 -0.92
N ALA A 79 -0.30 -9.12 -0.20
CA ALA A 79 0.91 -8.54 -0.76
C ALA A 79 2.05 -8.64 0.26
N HIS A 80 3.29 -8.51 -0.18
CA HIS A 80 4.44 -8.36 0.71
C HIS A 80 5.56 -7.56 0.07
N ILE A 81 6.36 -6.93 0.94
CA ILE A 81 7.62 -6.29 0.57
C ILE A 81 8.73 -7.07 1.26
N THR A 82 9.76 -7.43 0.51
CA THR A 82 11.03 -7.91 1.04
C THR A 82 12.05 -6.79 0.92
N PHE A 83 12.54 -6.31 2.05
CA PHE A 83 13.56 -5.28 2.13
C PHE A 83 14.93 -5.87 1.81
N SER A 84 15.88 -5.03 1.43
CA SER A 84 17.24 -5.46 1.06
C SER A 84 18.00 -6.10 2.21
N GLY A 85 17.64 -5.78 3.46
CA GLY A 85 18.13 -6.48 4.66
C GLY A 85 17.51 -7.87 4.90
N GLY A 86 16.65 -8.36 4.01
CA GLY A 86 16.01 -9.69 4.11
C GLY A 86 14.71 -9.71 4.92
N THR A 87 14.43 -8.67 5.71
CA THR A 87 13.15 -8.53 6.44
C THR A 87 11.98 -8.49 5.47
N ARG A 88 10.88 -9.15 5.84
CA ARG A 88 9.64 -9.18 5.06
C ARG A 88 8.51 -8.54 5.84
N ARG A 89 7.72 -7.70 5.17
CA ARG A 89 6.47 -7.13 5.68
C ARG A 89 5.32 -7.62 4.82
N CYS A 90 4.28 -8.16 5.46
CA CYS A 90 3.11 -8.71 4.78
C CYS A 90 1.92 -7.78 4.91
N PHE A 91 1.05 -7.84 3.92
CA PHE A 91 -0.14 -7.01 3.81
C PHE A 91 -1.32 -7.87 3.36
N LYS A 92 -2.52 -7.52 3.82
CA LYS A 92 -3.78 -8.11 3.40
C LYS A 92 -4.64 -7.04 2.75
N GLN A 93 -5.34 -7.39 1.69
CA GLN A 93 -6.28 -6.47 1.06
C GLN A 93 -7.40 -6.14 2.05
N THR A 94 -7.63 -4.87 2.29
CA THR A 94 -8.71 -4.37 3.14
C THR A 94 -9.76 -3.60 2.37
N TRP A 95 -9.43 -3.15 1.16
CA TRP A 95 -10.36 -2.42 0.32
C TRP A 95 -10.12 -2.72 -1.16
N ARG A 96 -11.19 -2.72 -1.93
CA ARG A 96 -11.17 -2.77 -3.39
C ARG A 96 -12.37 -1.99 -3.93
N SER A 97 -12.15 -1.24 -5.01
CA SER A 97 -13.22 -0.59 -5.77
C SER A 97 -12.99 -0.73 -7.26
N SER A 98 -14.09 -0.83 -7.99
CA SER A 98 -14.11 -0.82 -9.45
C SER A 98 -14.42 0.58 -10.01
N GLU A 99 -14.55 1.58 -9.13
CA GLU A 99 -14.91 2.94 -9.51
C GLU A 99 -13.68 3.71 -9.97
N CYS A 100 -13.83 4.33 -11.13
CA CYS A 100 -12.92 5.32 -11.64
C CYS A 100 -13.21 6.67 -10.94
N VAL A 101 -12.51 6.95 -9.84
CA VAL A 101 -12.65 8.23 -9.14
C VAL A 101 -12.03 9.34 -10.01
N GLY A 102 -12.79 10.43 -10.18
CA GLY A 102 -12.38 11.57 -11.00
C GLY A 102 -12.64 11.41 -12.50
N THR A 103 -13.32 10.34 -12.92
CA THR A 103 -13.80 10.20 -14.31
C THR A 103 -15.32 10.30 -14.32
N GLY A 104 -15.87 11.37 -14.88
CA GLY A 104 -17.30 11.43 -15.21
C GLY A 104 -17.59 10.88 -16.61
N PRO A 105 -18.84 11.03 -17.09
CA PRO A 105 -19.25 10.63 -18.44
C PRO A 105 -18.36 11.22 -19.55
N GLU A 106 -17.73 12.36 -19.30
CA GLU A 106 -16.76 13.01 -20.19
C GLU A 106 -15.48 12.20 -20.43
N SER A 107 -15.18 11.22 -19.58
CA SER A 107 -14.04 10.32 -19.74
C SER A 107 -14.32 9.16 -20.71
N CYS A 108 -15.58 9.00 -21.12
CA CYS A 108 -15.97 7.99 -22.10
C CYS A 108 -15.64 8.47 -23.52
N TYR A 109 -14.90 7.66 -24.27
CA TYR A 109 -14.54 7.96 -25.66
C TYR A 109 -15.31 7.04 -26.60
N LYS A 110 -16.06 7.64 -27.54
CA LYS A 110 -16.90 6.90 -28.51
C LYS A 110 -17.86 5.89 -27.85
N GLY A 111 -18.44 6.26 -26.70
CA GLY A 111 -19.39 5.40 -25.97
C GLY A 111 -18.75 4.29 -25.14
N ILE A 112 -17.42 4.21 -25.09
CA ILE A 112 -16.70 3.27 -24.24
C ILE A 112 -16.12 4.05 -23.06
N CYS A 113 -16.54 3.67 -21.84
CA CYS A 113 -16.09 4.29 -20.61
C CYS A 113 -14.88 3.54 -20.02
N PRO A 114 -13.99 4.23 -19.30
CA PRO A 114 -12.89 3.58 -18.64
C PRO A 114 -13.40 2.60 -17.57
N THR A 115 -12.70 1.47 -17.43
CA THR A 115 -12.88 0.56 -16.32
C THR A 115 -11.69 0.69 -15.38
N CYS A 116 -11.96 0.72 -14.08
CA CYS A 116 -10.92 0.84 -13.07
C CYS A 116 -11.01 -0.29 -12.07
N SER A 117 -9.87 -0.65 -11.50
CA SER A 117 -9.77 -1.48 -10.31
C SER A 117 -8.70 -0.87 -9.43
N ARG A 118 -9.06 -0.50 -8.21
CA ARG A 118 -8.12 -0.07 -7.19
C ARG A 118 -8.23 -0.99 -6.00
N ALA A 119 -7.10 -1.32 -5.39
CA ALA A 119 -7.06 -2.12 -4.19
C ALA A 119 -6.06 -1.53 -3.19
N GLU A 120 -6.41 -1.62 -1.91
CA GLU A 120 -5.58 -1.23 -0.79
C GLU A 120 -5.26 -2.44 0.08
N TYR A 121 -4.00 -2.53 0.51
CA TYR A 121 -3.50 -3.58 1.38
C TYR A 121 -2.84 -2.95 2.60
N THR A 122 -3.27 -3.35 3.80
CA THR A 122 -2.74 -2.86 5.08
C THR A 122 -1.91 -3.94 5.77
N PRO A 123 -1.04 -3.57 6.74
CA PRO A 123 -0.07 -4.49 7.31
C PRO A 123 -0.76 -5.62 8.08
N THR A 124 -0.19 -6.81 7.99
CA THR A 124 -0.65 -7.99 8.73
C THR A 124 0.54 -8.90 9.06
N SER A 125 0.36 -9.84 9.97
CA SER A 125 1.38 -10.85 10.28
C SER A 125 1.66 -11.72 9.05
N CYS A 126 2.93 -12.04 8.81
CA CYS A 126 3.33 -12.97 7.76
C CYS A 126 3.03 -14.42 8.17
N THR A 127 1.93 -14.98 7.71
CA THR A 127 1.51 -16.36 8.00
C THR A 127 1.64 -17.30 6.79
N TRP A 128 2.31 -16.85 5.72
CA TRP A 128 2.36 -17.53 4.41
C TRP A 128 3.61 -17.19 3.61
#